data_AF-A0A257PII3-F1
#
_entry.id   AF-A0A257PII3-F1
#
_cell.length_a   1.000
_cell.length_b   1.000
_cell.length_c   1.000
_cell.angle_alpha   90.00
_cell.angle_beta   90.00
_cell.angle_gamma   90.00
#
_symmetry.space_group_name_H-M   'P 1'
#
loop_
_entity.id
_entity.type
_entity.pdbx_description
1 polymer ?
#
loop_
_entity_poly.entity_id
_entity_poly.type
_entity_poly.pdbx_seq_one_letter_code
_entity_poly.pdbx_strand_id
1 'polypeptide(L)'
;MDGVKLADRLAYGAGCAARRAGFLHDAYRPEGAAAPLDPARRFMRLAVAFVLPGGSVAAPSGFAVPFRQAWADWSYLRVGDYLAGPEGVAFVAAIEPPKPMLVVMSNAVLRLARPAAAVLPGANPYGAVTPATERVLIEGYPASLLRA
;
A
#
# COMPACT_ATOMS: atom_id res chain seq x y z
N MET A 1 30.10 5.88 13.30
CA MET A 1 28.67 5.93 12.92
C MET A 1 28.22 4.49 12.80
N ASP A 2 27.17 4.07 13.50
CA ASP A 2 26.62 2.72 13.42
C ASP A 2 25.55 2.60 12.31
N GLY A 3 25.13 1.36 12.01
CA GLY A 3 24.17 1.11 10.93
C GLY A 3 22.79 1.72 11.16
N VAL A 4 22.35 1.83 12.42
CA VAL A 4 21.05 2.41 12.78
C VAL A 4 21.05 3.92 12.53
N LYS A 5 22.09 4.62 13.01
CA LYS A 5 22.25 6.07 12.75
C LYS A 5 22.42 6.38 11.28
N LEU A 6 23.05 5.48 10.51
CA LEU A 6 23.13 5.63 9.06
C LEU A 6 21.75 5.50 8.42
N ALA A 7 20.96 4.49 8.80
CA ALA A 7 19.61 4.30 8.30
C ALA A 7 18.69 5.51 8.59
N ASP A 8 18.76 6.07 9.80
CA ASP A 8 18.01 7.29 10.17
C ASP A 8 18.42 8.50 9.33
N ARG A 9 19.72 8.67 9.06
CA ARG A 9 20.19 9.77 8.21
C ARG A 9 19.77 9.59 6.74
N LEU A 10 19.73 8.36 6.26
CA LEU A 10 19.23 8.05 4.93
C LEU A 10 17.73 8.34 4.83
N ALA A 11 16.94 7.96 5.85
CA ALA A 11 15.51 8.26 5.92
C ALA A 11 15.27 9.77 5.90
N TYR A 12 15.98 10.51 6.76
CA TYR A 12 15.91 11.97 6.80
C TYR A 12 16.28 12.61 5.46
N GLY A 13 17.38 12.16 4.84
CA GLY A 13 17.83 12.64 3.54
C GLY A 13 16.82 12.36 2.42
N ALA A 14 16.22 11.17 2.41
CA ALA A 14 15.16 10.82 1.48
C ALA A 14 13.89 11.67 1.71
N GLY A 15 13.53 11.95 2.95
CA GLY A 15 12.48 12.90 3.29
C GLY A 15 12.75 14.32 2.79
N CYS A 16 14.00 14.78 2.88
CA CYS A 16 14.43 16.05 2.29
C CYS A 16 14.27 16.07 0.76
N ALA A 17 14.70 15.00 0.08
CA ALA A 17 14.55 14.87 -1.38
C ALA A 17 13.06 14.84 -1.78
N ALA A 18 12.25 14.05 -1.08
CA ALA A 18 10.82 13.92 -1.33
C ALA A 18 10.07 15.24 -1.18
N ARG A 19 10.43 16.08 -0.19
CA ARG A 19 9.86 17.43 -0.03
C ARG A 19 10.12 18.36 -1.22
N ARG A 20 11.14 18.08 -2.04
CA ARG A 20 11.51 18.90 -3.20
C ARG A 20 10.99 18.34 -4.52
N ALA A 21 11.01 17.02 -4.67
CA ALA A 21 10.70 16.35 -5.93
C ALA A 21 9.33 15.65 -5.96
N GLY A 22 8.74 15.38 -4.80
CA GLY A 22 7.52 14.59 -4.66
C GLY A 22 6.31 15.39 -4.23
N PHE A 23 5.26 14.67 -3.81
CA PHE A 23 3.99 15.24 -3.36
C PHE A 23 3.64 14.79 -1.95
N LEU A 24 2.80 15.57 -1.27
CA LEU A 24 2.27 15.19 0.03
C LEU A 24 1.26 14.05 -0.11
N HIS A 25 1.52 12.96 0.61
CA HIS A 25 0.65 11.80 0.73
C HIS A 25 0.18 11.65 2.17
N ASP A 26 -1.07 11.23 2.34
CA ASP A 26 -1.60 10.79 3.61
C ASP A 26 -1.15 9.34 3.85
N ALA A 27 -0.56 9.08 5.01
CA ALA A 27 -0.12 7.75 5.41
C ALA A 27 -1.16 7.12 6.35
N TYR A 28 -1.57 5.91 6.00
CA TYR A 28 -2.56 5.12 6.71
C TYR A 28 -1.93 3.85 7.24
N ARG A 29 -2.31 3.47 8.46
CA ARG A 29 -1.97 2.19 9.05
C ARG A 29 -3.24 1.35 9.16
N PRO A 30 -3.47 0.40 8.24
CA PRO A 30 -4.67 -0.43 8.27
C PRO A 30 -4.77 -1.20 9.57
N GLU A 31 -6.00 -1.35 10.07
CA GLU A 31 -6.30 -2.21 11.21
C GLU A 31 -7.55 -3.03 10.88
N GLY A 32 -7.41 -4.35 10.93
CA GLY A 32 -8.51 -5.28 10.69
C GLY A 32 -8.85 -5.48 9.21
N ALA A 33 -10.06 -5.93 8.94
CA ALA A 33 -10.47 -6.48 7.64
C ALA A 33 -11.07 -5.47 6.66
N ALA A 34 -11.25 -4.21 7.04
CA ALA A 34 -11.98 -3.25 6.20
C ALA A 34 -11.32 -1.87 6.17
N ALA A 35 -11.49 -1.18 5.03
CA ALA A 35 -11.17 0.24 4.85
C ALA A 35 -9.75 0.64 5.32
N PRO A 36 -8.69 0.15 4.65
CA PRO A 36 -7.31 0.54 4.96
C PRO A 36 -7.03 2.04 4.77
N LEU A 37 -7.84 2.75 3.98
CA LEU A 37 -7.76 4.20 3.78
C LEU A 37 -8.80 4.98 4.61
N ASP A 38 -9.32 4.39 5.68
CA ASP A 38 -10.22 5.08 6.62
C ASP A 38 -9.51 6.34 7.18
N PRO A 39 -10.11 7.54 7.06
CA PRO A 39 -9.55 8.77 7.64
C PRO A 39 -9.19 8.68 9.12
N ALA A 40 -9.90 7.85 9.91
CA ALA A 40 -9.59 7.61 11.32
C ALA A 40 -8.25 6.85 11.52
N ARG A 41 -7.79 6.13 10.50
CA ARG A 41 -6.52 5.37 10.48
C ARG A 41 -5.36 6.14 9.85
N ARG A 42 -5.58 7.38 9.41
CA ARG A 42 -4.51 8.27 8.96
C ARG A 42 -3.69 8.70 10.16
N PHE A 43 -2.40 8.35 10.18
CA PHE A 43 -1.52 8.71 11.29
C PHE A 43 -0.60 9.90 10.98
N MET A 44 -0.34 10.19 9.71
CA MET A 44 0.44 11.37 9.33
C MET A 44 0.25 11.76 7.87
N ARG A 45 0.82 12.92 7.51
CA ARG A 45 1.00 13.35 6.13
C ARG A 45 2.48 13.65 5.90
N LEU A 46 3.05 13.13 4.82
CA LEU A 46 4.46 13.31 4.50
C LEU A 46 4.70 13.41 2.99
N ALA A 47 5.81 14.02 2.61
CA ALA A 47 6.20 14.08 1.20
C ALA A 47 6.75 12.73 0.76
N VAL A 48 6.31 12.27 -0.40
CA VAL A 48 6.73 11.02 -1.02
C VAL A 48 7.06 11.31 -2.48
N ALA A 49 8.22 10.83 -2.95
CA ALA A 49 8.60 10.84 -4.34
C ALA A 49 8.79 9.41 -4.83
N PHE A 50 8.04 9.01 -5.84
CA PHE A 50 8.19 7.70 -6.48
C PHE A 50 9.25 7.77 -7.59
N VAL A 51 10.13 6.78 -7.61
CA VAL A 51 11.23 6.65 -8.57
C VAL A 51 11.29 5.23 -9.12
N LEU A 52 11.97 5.07 -10.25
CA LEU A 52 12.21 3.74 -10.80
C LEU A 52 13.08 2.90 -9.86
N PRO A 53 12.93 1.57 -9.87
CA PRO A 53 13.92 0.68 -9.26
C PRO A 53 15.34 1.04 -9.73
N GLY A 54 16.23 1.30 -8.78
CA GLY A 54 17.58 1.83 -9.05
C GLY A 54 17.71 3.35 -8.83
N GLY A 55 16.64 4.03 -8.43
CA GLY A 55 16.66 5.46 -8.07
C GLY A 55 16.62 6.42 -9.25
N SER A 56 16.45 5.92 -10.48
CA SER A 56 16.42 6.77 -11.67
C SER A 56 15.11 7.55 -11.77
N VAL A 57 15.24 8.82 -12.15
CA VAL A 57 14.14 9.74 -12.52
C VAL A 57 14.19 10.09 -14.01
N ALA A 58 15.07 9.45 -14.78
CA ALA A 58 15.33 9.81 -16.17
C ALA A 58 14.24 9.34 -17.14
N ALA A 59 13.40 8.40 -16.73
CA ALA A 59 12.38 7.79 -17.57
C ALA A 59 11.08 7.55 -16.79
N PRO A 60 9.93 7.55 -17.49
CA PRO A 60 8.67 7.14 -16.89
C PRO A 60 8.69 5.64 -16.56
N SER A 61 7.72 5.24 -15.76
CA SER A 61 7.57 3.84 -15.38
C SER A 61 7.04 2.97 -16.50
N GLY A 62 7.55 1.73 -16.57
CA GLY A 62 7.05 0.73 -17.51
C GLY A 62 5.57 0.40 -17.27
N PHE A 63 4.85 0.15 -18.36
CA PHE A 63 3.50 -0.38 -18.31
C PHE A 63 3.50 -1.76 -17.64
N ALA A 64 2.48 -2.05 -16.82
CA ALA A 64 2.33 -3.29 -16.06
C ALA A 64 3.43 -3.60 -15.02
N VAL A 65 4.34 -2.66 -14.72
CA VAL A 65 5.26 -2.79 -13.59
C VAL A 65 4.64 -2.09 -12.37
N PRO A 66 4.22 -2.81 -11.32
CA PRO A 66 3.52 -2.20 -10.19
C PRO A 66 4.49 -1.66 -9.12
N PHE A 67 5.75 -2.10 -9.14
CA PHE A 67 6.74 -1.76 -8.13
C PHE A 67 7.42 -0.43 -8.42
N ARG A 68 7.56 0.40 -7.38
CA ARG A 68 8.36 1.63 -7.40
C ARG A 68 9.30 1.63 -6.20
N GLN A 69 10.38 2.36 -6.32
CA GLN A 69 11.09 2.83 -5.12
C GLN A 69 10.46 4.14 -4.68
N ALA A 70 10.44 4.39 -3.37
CA ALA A 70 9.89 5.60 -2.81
C ALA A 70 10.94 6.27 -1.92
N TRP A 71 11.14 7.57 -2.14
CA TRP A 71 11.83 8.44 -1.21
C TRP A 71 10.79 9.10 -0.31
N ALA A 72 10.95 8.89 0.97
CA ALA A 72 10.15 9.48 2.03
C ALA A 72 10.97 9.40 3.31
N ASP A 73 10.55 10.12 4.35
CA ASP A 73 11.10 9.88 5.68
C ASP A 73 10.49 8.58 6.25
N TRP A 74 11.10 7.44 5.91
CA TRP A 74 10.57 6.13 6.26
C TRP A 74 10.79 5.74 7.73
N SER A 75 11.43 6.58 8.55
CA SER A 75 11.58 6.35 9.99
C SER A 75 10.21 6.30 10.71
N TYR A 76 9.16 6.85 10.10
CA TYR A 76 7.79 6.81 10.63
C TYR A 76 6.90 5.72 10.00
N LEU A 77 7.36 5.12 8.91
CA LEU A 77 6.59 4.16 8.11
C LEU A 77 6.90 2.71 8.51
N ARG A 78 5.97 1.81 8.21
CA ARG A 78 6.11 0.37 8.39
C ARG A 78 5.69 -0.36 7.12
N VAL A 79 6.26 -1.55 6.93
CA VAL A 79 5.73 -2.51 5.95
C VAL A 79 4.27 -2.77 6.29
N GLY A 80 3.39 -2.67 5.29
CA GLY A 80 1.94 -2.76 5.49
C GLY A 80 1.20 -1.43 5.44
N ASP A 81 1.91 -0.29 5.62
CA ASP A 81 1.28 1.03 5.56
C ASP A 81 0.88 1.38 4.11
N TYR A 82 -0.16 2.21 3.98
CA TYR A 82 -0.62 2.75 2.69
C TYR A 82 -0.30 4.25 2.60
N LEU A 83 0.11 4.68 1.41
CA LEU A 83 0.40 6.07 1.07
C LEU A 83 -0.59 6.49 -0.01
N ALA A 84 -1.50 7.41 0.29
CA ALA A 84 -2.49 7.91 -0.67
C ALA A 84 -2.23 9.38 -0.99
N GLY A 85 -2.18 9.72 -2.28
CA GLY A 85 -1.92 11.08 -2.73
C GLY A 85 -2.29 11.28 -4.19
N PRO A 86 -1.82 12.38 -4.82
CA PRO A 86 -2.21 12.74 -6.18
C PRO A 86 -1.74 11.73 -7.24
N GLU A 87 -0.68 10.98 -6.95
CA GLU A 87 -0.14 9.95 -7.86
C GLU A 87 -0.85 8.59 -7.69
N GLY A 88 -1.84 8.51 -6.80
CA GLY A 88 -2.60 7.29 -6.50
C GLY A 88 -2.30 6.74 -5.11
N VAL A 89 -2.49 5.43 -4.96
CA VAL A 89 -2.33 4.73 -3.69
C VAL A 89 -1.20 3.72 -3.81
N ALA A 90 -0.22 3.80 -2.92
CA ALA A 90 0.90 2.90 -2.86
C ALA A 90 0.90 2.11 -1.54
N PHE A 91 1.19 0.82 -1.61
CA PHE A 91 1.39 -0.05 -0.46
C PHE A 91 2.88 -0.20 -0.16
N VAL A 92 3.28 -0.02 1.10
CA VAL A 92 4.67 -0.20 1.53
C VAL A 92 5.00 -1.68 1.65
N ALA A 93 5.76 -2.20 0.68
CA ALA A 93 6.07 -3.63 0.57
C ALA A 93 7.33 -4.03 1.34
N ALA A 94 8.37 -3.18 1.35
CA ALA A 94 9.60 -3.44 2.08
C ALA A 94 10.34 -2.15 2.46
N ILE A 95 10.98 -2.17 3.64
CA ILE A 95 11.91 -1.12 4.11
C ILE A 95 13.22 -1.84 4.46
N GLU A 96 14.24 -1.70 3.62
CA GLU A 96 15.54 -2.39 3.76
C GLU A 96 16.71 -1.40 3.71
N PRO A 97 17.03 -0.68 4.81
CA PRO A 97 18.17 0.22 4.82
C PRO A 97 19.47 -0.52 4.48
N PRO A 98 20.37 0.04 3.65
CA PRO A 98 20.40 1.43 3.16
C PRO A 98 19.63 1.66 1.84
N LYS A 99 18.88 0.69 1.35
CA LYS A 99 18.13 0.80 0.10
C LYS A 99 16.87 1.68 0.30
N PRO A 100 16.42 2.39 -0.74
CA PRO A 100 15.12 3.06 -0.73
C PRO A 100 13.97 2.08 -0.46
N MET A 101 12.89 2.59 0.12
CA MET A 101 11.67 1.83 0.38
C MET A 101 11.07 1.30 -0.93
N LEU A 102 10.61 0.05 -0.93
CA LEU A 102 9.89 -0.57 -2.04
C LEU A 102 8.38 -0.41 -1.81
N VAL A 103 7.68 0.10 -2.82
CA VAL A 103 6.23 0.26 -2.79
C VAL A 103 5.57 -0.39 -4.00
N VAL A 104 4.30 -0.73 -3.84
CA VAL A 104 3.45 -1.31 -4.88
C VAL A 104 2.31 -0.34 -5.17
N MET A 105 2.25 0.16 -6.41
CA MET A 105 1.17 1.03 -6.87
C MET A 105 -0.11 0.22 -7.03
N SER A 106 -1.19 0.67 -6.39
CA SER A 106 -2.50 0.03 -6.44
C SER A 106 -3.28 0.50 -7.67
N ASN A 107 -3.91 -0.42 -8.39
CA ASN A 107 -4.72 -0.16 -9.58
C ASN A 107 -6.18 -0.61 -9.43
N ALA A 108 -6.52 -1.27 -8.34
CA ALA A 108 -7.87 -1.75 -8.05
C ALA A 108 -8.16 -1.69 -6.54
N VAL A 109 -9.44 -1.73 -6.20
CA VAL A 109 -9.91 -1.88 -4.82
C VAL A 109 -10.60 -3.24 -4.70
N LEU A 110 -10.14 -4.06 -3.77
CA LEU A 110 -10.58 -5.44 -3.62
C LEU A 110 -11.63 -5.59 -2.52
N ARG A 111 -12.55 -6.52 -2.78
CA ARG A 111 -13.45 -7.14 -1.81
C ARG A 111 -13.33 -8.64 -1.97
N LEU A 112 -12.97 -9.34 -0.89
CA LEU A 112 -12.98 -10.80 -0.85
C LEU A 112 -14.09 -11.24 0.10
N ALA A 113 -14.92 -12.15 -0.36
CA ALA A 113 -15.98 -12.75 0.43
C ALA A 113 -15.92 -14.26 0.30
N ARG A 114 -16.44 -14.97 1.30
CA ARG A 114 -16.68 -16.42 1.23
C ARG A 114 -18.18 -16.70 1.33
N PRO A 115 -18.66 -17.82 0.78
CA PRO A 115 -20.03 -18.26 1.04
C PRO A 115 -20.27 -18.46 2.54
N ALA A 116 -21.44 -18.07 3.02
CA ALA A 116 -21.89 -18.37 4.38
C ALA A 116 -22.03 -19.90 4.57
N ALA A 117 -21.80 -20.37 5.80
CA ALA A 117 -21.98 -21.79 6.11
C ALA A 117 -23.46 -22.18 5.95
N ALA A 118 -23.71 -23.36 5.37
CA ALA A 118 -25.06 -23.90 5.31
C ALA A 118 -25.58 -24.13 6.74
N VAL A 119 -26.76 -23.57 7.04
CA VAL A 119 -27.36 -23.63 8.38
C VAL A 119 -27.89 -25.03 8.71
N LEU A 120 -28.15 -25.86 7.69
CA LEU A 120 -28.75 -27.20 7.83
C LEU A 120 -28.09 -28.21 6.88
N PRO A 121 -27.67 -29.39 7.38
CA PRO A 121 -27.28 -30.51 6.51
C PRO A 121 -28.44 -30.91 5.60
N GLY A 122 -28.20 -30.99 4.29
CA GLY A 122 -29.21 -31.42 3.30
C GLY A 122 -30.18 -30.35 2.79
N ALA A 123 -30.22 -29.16 3.40
CA ALA A 123 -30.97 -28.01 2.89
C ALA A 123 -30.05 -26.99 2.24
N ASN A 124 -29.26 -27.44 1.25
CA ASN A 124 -28.50 -26.52 0.43
C ASN A 124 -29.44 -26.07 -0.71
N PRO A 125 -29.95 -24.82 -0.71
CA PRO A 125 -30.67 -24.34 -1.87
C PRO A 125 -29.69 -24.42 -3.05
N TYR A 126 -30.12 -25.05 -4.15
CA TYR A 126 -29.45 -24.90 -5.44
C TYR A 126 -29.50 -23.41 -5.80
N GLY A 127 -28.50 -22.65 -5.38
CA GLY A 127 -28.52 -21.21 -5.42
C GLY A 127 -27.11 -20.69 -5.55
N ALA A 128 -26.91 -19.76 -6.50
CA ALA A 128 -25.66 -19.04 -6.63
C ALA A 128 -25.35 -18.27 -5.33
N VAL A 129 -24.07 -18.01 -5.11
CA VAL A 129 -23.63 -17.09 -4.06
C VAL A 129 -24.22 -15.72 -4.38
N THR A 130 -24.96 -15.14 -3.42
CA THR A 130 -25.56 -13.82 -3.53
C THR A 130 -24.96 -12.91 -2.46
N PRO A 131 -25.03 -11.57 -2.60
CA PRO A 131 -24.59 -10.66 -1.55
C PRO A 131 -25.22 -10.94 -0.18
N ALA A 132 -26.44 -11.49 -0.15
CA ALA A 132 -27.14 -11.86 1.08
C ALA A 132 -26.60 -13.16 1.73
N THR A 133 -25.92 -14.01 0.97
CA THR A 133 -25.34 -15.29 1.43
C THR A 133 -23.82 -15.25 1.49
N GLU A 134 -23.22 -14.07 1.33
CA GLU A 134 -21.78 -13.84 1.43
C GLU A 134 -21.37 -13.35 2.81
N ARG A 135 -20.23 -13.86 3.28
CA ARG A 135 -19.51 -13.32 4.42
C ARG A 135 -18.24 -12.63 3.90
N VAL A 136 -18.22 -11.29 4.01
CA VAL A 136 -17.06 -10.48 3.63
C VAL A 136 -15.88 -10.79 4.55
N LEU A 137 -14.73 -11.07 3.95
CA LEU A 137 -13.45 -11.33 4.61
C LEU A 137 -12.56 -10.10 4.62
N ILE A 138 -12.47 -9.41 3.47
CA ILE A 138 -11.85 -8.09 3.37
C ILE A 138 -12.64 -7.19 2.42
N GLU A 139 -12.62 -5.88 2.68
CA GLU A 139 -13.31 -4.91 1.84
C GLU A 139 -12.59 -3.56 1.79
N GLY A 140 -12.63 -2.94 0.61
CA GLY A 140 -12.08 -1.61 0.39
C GLY A 140 -10.56 -1.59 0.33
N TYR A 141 -9.90 -2.73 0.06
CA TYR A 141 -8.44 -2.86 0.07
C TYR A 141 -7.80 -2.47 -1.27
N PRO A 142 -7.03 -1.37 -1.36
CA PRO A 142 -6.28 -1.05 -2.56
C PRO A 142 -5.21 -2.13 -2.81
N ALA A 143 -5.14 -2.63 -4.03
CA ALA A 143 -4.18 -3.64 -4.45
C ALA A 143 -3.72 -3.43 -5.89
N SER A 144 -2.60 -4.05 -6.22
CA SER A 144 -2.13 -4.19 -7.60
C SER A 144 -2.56 -5.53 -8.18
N LEU A 145 -3.48 -5.51 -9.13
CA LEU A 145 -3.83 -6.66 -9.96
C LEU A 145 -2.99 -6.66 -11.24
N LEU A 146 -2.11 -7.65 -11.37
CA LEU A 146 -1.37 -7.89 -12.61
C LEU A 146 -2.25 -8.71 -13.55
N ARG A 147 -2.44 -8.22 -14.77
CA ARG A 147 -3.09 -9.00 -15.82
C ARG A 147 -2.07 -10.00 -16.35
N ALA A 148 -2.43 -11.28 -16.32
CA ALA A 148 -1.69 -12.36 -16.95
C ALA A 148 -1.80 -12.25 -18.49
#